data_AF-A0A842UPB7-F1
#
_entry.id   AF-A0A842UPB7-F1
#
_cell.length_a   1.000
_cell.length_b   1.000
_cell.length_c   1.000
_cell.angle_alpha   90.00
_cell.angle_beta   90.00
_cell.angle_gamma   90.00
#
_symmetry.space_group_name_H-M   'P 1'
#
loop_
_entity.id
_entity.type
_entity.pdbx_description
1 polymer ?
#
loop_
_entity_poly.entity_id
_entity_poly.type
_entity_poly.pdbx_seq_one_letter_code
_entity_poly.pdbx_strand_id
1 'polypeptide(L)'
;MALDKVQWAHTNNKTIEAIKFGDLDPACTAKITQASETKKIVFMAIPSFSYKEWILKTTQLLTEKNHRIGYVTFVWSPELLTKDFEEFNRKNPDKIRQEKIFFIDGTRKKNPPQKGLLSRLGLGGEKDSLNRIYLESFKNAQTLSNEVITSLKDDVVDIALIDTLAMLSYYWGDNMQVLRFAHNLIHSLLDKKIRAVFPFPIETSSIELARDLQMFAESVIIIK
;
A
#
# COMPACT_ATOMS: atom_id res chain seq x y z
N MET A 1 -10.88 -0.36 -21.77
CA MET A 1 -12.24 0.21 -21.93
C MET A 1 -12.83 0.86 -20.65
N ALA A 2 -12.45 0.46 -19.43
CA ALA A 2 -12.99 1.08 -18.19
C ALA A 2 -12.30 2.41 -17.79
N LEU A 3 -10.99 2.52 -18.01
CA LEU A 3 -10.15 3.65 -17.61
C LEU A 3 -10.48 4.99 -18.30
N ASP A 4 -10.93 4.95 -19.55
CA ASP A 4 -11.26 6.16 -20.31
C ASP A 4 -12.61 6.77 -19.91
N LYS A 5 -13.40 6.05 -19.09
CA LYS A 5 -14.67 6.53 -18.53
C LYS A 5 -14.54 7.15 -17.14
N VAL A 6 -13.37 7.06 -16.50
CA VAL A 6 -13.15 7.62 -15.16
C VAL A 6 -12.85 9.11 -15.29
N GLN A 7 -13.83 9.95 -14.92
CA GLN A 7 -13.58 11.38 -14.72
C GLN A 7 -12.81 11.56 -13.41
N TRP A 8 -11.50 11.78 -13.53
CA TRP A 8 -10.61 12.14 -12.43
C TRP A 8 -10.86 13.60 -12.02
N ALA A 9 -10.96 13.86 -10.72
CA ALA A 9 -11.38 15.16 -10.23
C ALA A 9 -10.25 16.19 -10.40
N HIS A 10 -10.43 17.18 -11.29
CA HIS A 10 -9.52 18.33 -11.40
C HIS A 10 -9.73 19.24 -10.19
N THR A 11 -8.93 19.07 -9.14
CA THR A 11 -8.83 20.05 -8.04
C THR A 11 -7.55 20.87 -8.20
N ASN A 12 -7.64 22.18 -7.96
CA ASN A 12 -6.68 23.23 -8.34
C ASN A 12 -5.23 23.13 -7.84
N ASN A 13 -4.79 22.03 -7.22
CA ASN A 13 -3.39 21.82 -6.78
C ASN A 13 -2.91 20.36 -6.91
N LYS A 14 -3.63 19.50 -7.63
CA LYS A 14 -3.24 18.08 -7.78
C LYS A 14 -2.54 17.81 -9.10
N THR A 15 -1.46 17.04 -9.00
CA THR A 15 -0.79 16.48 -10.17
C THR A 15 -1.49 15.17 -10.53
N ILE A 16 -2.32 15.19 -11.58
CA ILE A 16 -2.93 13.97 -12.14
C ILE A 16 -2.10 13.59 -13.36
N GLU A 17 -1.46 12.43 -13.30
CA GLU A 17 -0.64 11.93 -14.39
C GLU A 17 -1.22 10.62 -14.92
N ALA A 18 -1.84 10.71 -16.09
CA ALA A 18 -2.23 9.54 -16.86
C ALA A 18 -1.04 9.02 -17.66
N ILE A 19 -0.70 7.75 -17.49
CA ILE A 19 0.38 7.06 -18.20
C ILE A 19 -0.27 5.95 -19.02
N LYS A 20 0.01 5.90 -20.33
CA LYS A 20 -0.61 4.92 -21.25
C LYS A 20 0.07 3.55 -21.15
N PHE A 21 -0.72 2.47 -21.24
CA PHE A 21 -0.23 1.10 -21.29
C PHE A 21 0.66 0.92 -22.52
N GLY A 22 1.82 0.33 -22.29
CA GLY A 22 2.83 0.07 -23.28
C GLY A 22 4.12 -0.26 -22.56
N ASP A 23 4.09 -1.40 -21.86
CA ASP A 23 5.20 -2.02 -21.15
C ASP A 23 5.64 -1.29 -19.87
N LEU A 24 6.56 -1.92 -19.14
CA LEU A 24 7.29 -1.38 -18.00
C LEU A 24 8.15 -0.17 -18.43
N ASP A 25 7.52 0.83 -19.03
CA ASP A 25 8.12 2.00 -19.64
C ASP A 25 9.02 2.70 -18.60
N PRO A 26 10.31 2.91 -18.90
CA PRO A 26 11.19 3.74 -18.08
C PRO A 26 10.56 5.09 -17.70
N ALA A 27 9.72 5.67 -18.55
CA ALA A 27 9.00 6.90 -18.24
C ALA A 27 7.96 6.71 -17.13
N CYS A 28 7.29 5.56 -17.07
CA CYS A 28 6.32 5.25 -16.01
C CYS A 28 7.00 5.04 -14.66
N THR A 29 8.08 4.25 -14.65
CA THR A 29 8.86 3.98 -13.44
C THR A 29 9.55 5.23 -12.90
N ALA A 30 10.03 6.12 -13.78
CA ALA A 30 10.56 7.43 -13.41
C ALA A 30 9.51 8.30 -12.71
N LYS A 31 8.26 8.31 -13.20
CA LYS A 31 7.16 9.07 -12.57
C LYS A 31 6.78 8.54 -11.19
N ILE A 32 6.66 7.21 -11.05
CA ILE A 32 6.41 6.58 -9.75
C ILE A 32 7.52 6.95 -8.76
N THR A 33 8.78 6.86 -9.21
CA THR A 33 9.95 7.22 -8.41
C THR A 33 9.88 8.69 -7.99
N GLN A 34 9.75 9.61 -8.94
CA GLN A 34 9.71 11.04 -8.68
C GLN A 34 8.55 11.43 -7.75
N ALA A 35 7.35 10.89 -7.98
CA ALA A 35 6.21 11.15 -7.13
C ALA A 35 6.44 10.63 -5.71
N SER A 36 6.96 9.40 -5.57
CA SER A 36 7.24 8.81 -4.26
C SER A 36 8.30 9.58 -3.48
N GLU A 37 9.26 10.22 -4.15
CA GLU A 37 10.33 11.04 -3.55
C GLU A 37 9.86 12.44 -3.15
N THR A 38 8.99 13.05 -3.96
CA THR A 38 8.62 14.48 -3.82
C THR A 38 7.26 14.72 -3.17
N LYS A 39 6.39 13.72 -3.15
CA LYS A 39 5.02 13.82 -2.62
C LYS A 39 4.88 13.00 -1.35
N LYS A 40 4.01 13.48 -0.46
CA LYS A 40 3.71 12.79 0.78
C LYS A 40 2.74 11.64 0.56
N ILE A 41 1.74 11.84 -0.28
CA ILE A 41 0.66 10.87 -0.52
C ILE A 41 0.49 10.67 -2.03
N VAL A 42 0.85 9.47 -2.50
CA VAL A 42 0.75 9.07 -3.91
C VAL A 42 -0.30 7.98 -4.03
N PHE A 43 -1.28 8.18 -4.92
CA PHE A 43 -2.23 7.14 -5.29
C PHE A 43 -1.84 6.55 -6.63
N MET A 44 -1.83 5.23 -6.73
CA MET A 44 -1.55 4.51 -7.96
C MET A 44 -2.79 3.73 -8.37
N ALA A 45 -3.44 4.16 -9.44
CA ALA A 45 -4.61 3.52 -9.96
C ALA A 45 -4.16 2.55 -11.06
N ILE A 46 -4.36 1.24 -10.85
CA ILE A 46 -3.74 0.16 -11.63
C ILE A 46 -4.82 -0.78 -12.19
N PRO A 47 -4.76 -1.23 -13.46
CA PRO A 47 -5.72 -2.18 -13.98
C PRO A 47 -5.60 -3.53 -13.26
N SER A 48 -6.74 -4.17 -12.90
CA SER A 48 -6.72 -5.43 -12.15
C SER A 48 -5.87 -6.54 -12.80
N PHE A 49 -5.84 -6.61 -14.14
CA PHE A 49 -5.10 -7.63 -14.89
C PHE A 49 -3.57 -7.50 -14.80
N SER A 50 -3.06 -6.31 -14.49
CA SER A 50 -1.62 -6.03 -14.34
C SER A 50 -1.24 -5.61 -12.91
N TYR A 51 -2.19 -5.67 -11.98
CA TYR A 51 -2.03 -5.20 -10.61
C TYR A 51 -0.81 -5.80 -9.91
N LYS A 52 -0.69 -7.13 -9.96
CA LYS A 52 0.39 -7.86 -9.29
C LYS A 52 1.78 -7.44 -9.81
N GLU A 53 1.93 -7.31 -11.12
CA GLU A 53 3.19 -6.90 -11.74
C GLU A 53 3.60 -5.49 -11.28
N TRP A 54 2.67 -4.55 -11.28
CA TRP A 54 2.92 -3.18 -10.85
C TRP A 54 3.17 -3.05 -9.36
N ILE A 55 2.54 -3.87 -8.52
CA ILE A 55 2.86 -3.96 -7.09
C ILE A 55 4.32 -4.39 -6.88
N LEU A 56 4.75 -5.45 -7.56
CA LEU A 56 6.13 -5.94 -7.47
C LEU A 56 7.12 -4.87 -7.97
N LYS A 57 6.82 -4.22 -9.10
CA LYS A 57 7.65 -3.15 -9.66
C LYS A 57 7.73 -1.94 -8.73
N THR A 58 6.60 -1.53 -8.15
CA THR A 58 6.56 -0.42 -7.19
C THR A 58 7.37 -0.76 -5.95
N THR A 59 7.23 -1.98 -5.43
CA THR A 59 8.00 -2.45 -4.27
C THR A 59 9.50 -2.41 -4.55
N GLN A 60 9.93 -2.87 -5.73
CA GLN A 60 11.33 -2.78 -6.17
C GLN A 60 11.83 -1.32 -6.13
N LEU A 61 11.14 -0.41 -6.82
CA LEU A 61 11.51 1.01 -6.87
C LEU A 61 11.60 1.64 -5.48
N LEU A 62 10.64 1.33 -4.60
CA LEU A 62 10.66 1.84 -3.23
C LEU A 62 11.87 1.28 -2.46
N THR A 63 12.19 -0.01 -2.60
CA THR A 63 13.34 -0.63 -1.89
C THR A 63 14.69 -0.13 -2.37
N GLU A 64 14.78 0.41 -3.58
CA GLU A 64 16.00 1.04 -4.08
C GLU A 64 16.26 2.39 -3.41
N LYS A 65 15.21 3.20 -3.24
CA LYS A 65 15.32 4.61 -2.82
C LYS A 65 15.20 4.84 -1.32
N ASN A 66 14.58 3.93 -0.60
CA ASN A 66 14.28 4.13 0.82
C ASN A 66 15.13 3.20 1.69
N HIS A 67 15.38 3.58 2.94
CA HIS A 67 16.09 2.74 3.90
C HIS A 67 15.15 1.69 4.49
N ARG A 68 13.91 2.09 4.78
CA ARG A 68 12.92 1.23 5.41
C ARG A 68 11.52 1.46 4.86
N ILE A 69 10.81 0.38 4.55
CA ILE A 69 9.47 0.40 3.98
C ILE A 69 8.51 -0.37 4.88
N GLY A 70 7.41 0.27 5.25
CA GLY A 70 6.27 -0.39 5.88
C GLY A 70 5.32 -0.91 4.82
N TYR A 71 5.31 -2.22 4.57
CA TYR A 71 4.38 -2.84 3.63
C TYR A 71 3.13 -3.28 4.40
N VAL A 72 2.05 -2.52 4.27
CA VAL A 72 0.74 -2.84 4.84
C VAL A 72 -0.06 -3.61 3.80
N THR A 73 -0.40 -4.86 4.07
CA THR A 73 -1.16 -5.72 3.16
C THR A 73 -2.51 -6.12 3.76
N PHE A 74 -3.60 -5.96 3.00
CA PHE A 74 -4.94 -6.42 3.39
C PHE A 74 -5.42 -7.63 2.58
N VAL A 75 -4.71 -7.99 1.51
CA VAL A 75 -5.10 -9.04 0.56
C VAL A 75 -4.16 -10.22 0.64
N TRP A 76 -2.86 -9.96 0.56
CA TRP A 76 -1.84 -10.98 0.39
C TRP A 76 -1.17 -11.28 1.72
N SER A 77 -0.96 -12.55 2.04
CA SER A 77 -0.15 -12.88 3.20
C SER A 77 1.32 -12.52 2.94
N PRO A 78 2.08 -12.04 3.93
CA PRO A 78 3.50 -11.75 3.77
C PRO A 78 4.31 -12.91 3.20
N GLU A 79 3.95 -14.17 3.52
CA GLU A 79 4.62 -15.35 2.97
C GLU A 79 4.44 -15.49 1.46
N LEU A 80 3.23 -15.20 0.95
CA LEU A 80 2.95 -15.23 -0.48
C LEU A 80 3.71 -14.10 -1.20
N LEU A 81 3.70 -12.89 -0.63
CA LEU A 81 4.45 -11.76 -1.17
C LEU A 81 5.95 -12.05 -1.23
N THR A 82 6.51 -12.66 -0.18
CA THR A 82 7.94 -13.03 -0.12
C THR A 82 8.31 -13.99 -1.26
N LYS A 83 7.48 -15.01 -1.51
CA LYS A 83 7.67 -15.94 -2.64
C LYS A 83 7.59 -15.23 -3.99
N ASP A 84 6.62 -14.33 -4.13
CA ASP A 84 6.48 -13.52 -5.35
C ASP A 84 7.69 -12.61 -5.57
N PHE A 85 8.26 -12.03 -4.50
CA PHE A 85 9.47 -11.23 -4.55
C PHE A 85 10.68 -12.06 -4.99
N GLU A 86 10.83 -13.28 -4.48
CA GLU A 86 11.88 -14.19 -4.90
C GLU A 86 11.77 -14.56 -6.39
N GLU A 87 10.56 -14.88 -6.85
CA GLU A 87 10.32 -15.19 -8.26
C GLU A 87 10.61 -13.98 -9.15
N PHE A 88 10.15 -12.80 -8.75
CA PHE A 88 10.44 -11.54 -9.45
C PHE A 88 11.94 -11.28 -9.53
N ASN A 89 12.67 -11.46 -8.42
CA ASN A 89 14.12 -11.26 -8.35
C ASN A 89 14.93 -12.27 -9.17
N ARG A 90 14.38 -13.44 -9.52
CA ARG A 90 15.03 -14.39 -10.44
C ARG A 90 14.94 -13.93 -11.90
N LYS A 91 13.90 -13.16 -12.22
CA LYS A 91 13.60 -12.69 -13.58
C LYS A 91 14.13 -11.28 -13.87
N ASN A 92 14.49 -10.52 -12.84
CA ASN A 92 14.87 -9.12 -12.95
C ASN A 92 16.30 -8.88 -12.40
N PRO A 93 17.13 -8.08 -13.09
CA PRO A 93 18.47 -7.75 -12.62
C PRO A 93 18.43 -6.90 -11.35
N ASP A 94 17.52 -5.93 -11.33
CA ASP A 94 17.22 -5.11 -10.16
C ASP A 94 16.35 -5.92 -9.20
N LYS A 95 16.68 -5.91 -7.91
CA LYS A 95 16.04 -6.80 -6.92
C LYS A 95 15.24 -6.02 -5.90
N ILE A 96 14.07 -6.55 -5.55
CA ILE A 96 13.35 -6.19 -4.34
C ILE A 96 14.23 -6.57 -3.15
N ARG A 97 14.65 -5.57 -2.39
CA ARG A 97 15.50 -5.72 -1.19
C ARG A 97 14.64 -6.01 0.03
N GLN A 98 14.33 -7.29 0.25
CA GLN A 98 13.38 -7.73 1.27
C GLN A 98 13.81 -7.35 2.70
N GLU A 99 15.11 -7.23 2.96
CA GLU A 99 15.65 -6.81 4.25
C GLU A 99 15.22 -5.38 4.66
N LYS A 100 14.82 -4.55 3.68
CA LYS A 100 14.30 -3.20 3.92
C LYS A 100 12.80 -3.17 4.20
N ILE A 101 12.12 -4.30 4.06
CA ILE A 101 10.67 -4.39 4.20
C ILE A 101 10.31 -4.82 5.63
N PHE A 102 9.35 -4.10 6.20
CA PHE A 102 8.66 -4.46 7.42
C PHE A 102 7.20 -4.71 7.08
N PHE A 103 6.68 -5.90 7.39
CA PHE A 103 5.31 -6.25 7.02
C PHE A 103 4.31 -5.95 8.13
N ILE A 104 3.19 -5.35 7.74
CA ILE A 104 2.00 -5.18 8.57
C ILE A 104 0.88 -5.97 7.89
N ASP A 105 0.58 -7.15 8.44
CA ASP A 105 -0.38 -8.11 7.91
C ASP A 105 -1.78 -7.79 8.42
N GLY A 106 -2.57 -7.17 7.54
CA GLY A 106 -4.00 -6.92 7.69
C GLY A 106 -4.88 -7.93 6.94
N THR A 107 -4.38 -9.13 6.63
CA THR A 107 -5.25 -10.17 6.07
C THR A 107 -6.19 -10.72 7.14
N ARG A 108 -7.49 -10.78 6.83
CA ARG A 108 -8.48 -11.30 7.78
C ARG A 108 -8.38 -12.82 7.91
N LYS A 109 -7.52 -13.32 8.80
CA LYS A 109 -7.43 -14.75 9.12
C LYS A 109 -8.56 -15.16 10.07
N LYS A 110 -9.19 -16.32 9.82
CA LYS A 110 -10.17 -16.92 10.77
C LYS A 110 -9.53 -17.22 12.14
N ASN A 111 -8.22 -17.50 12.16
CA ASN A 111 -7.40 -17.69 13.36
C ASN A 111 -6.08 -16.92 13.17
N PRO A 112 -5.98 -15.65 13.59
CA PRO A 112 -4.68 -15.00 13.66
C PRO A 112 -3.79 -15.80 14.62
N PRO A 113 -2.50 -16.01 14.30
CA PRO A 113 -1.59 -16.65 15.25
C PRO A 113 -1.59 -15.82 16.54
N GLN A 114 -1.93 -16.46 17.66
CA GLN A 114 -1.99 -15.80 18.94
C GLN A 114 -0.57 -15.35 19.32
N LYS A 115 -0.29 -14.06 19.20
CA LYS A 115 0.92 -13.48 19.79
C LYS A 115 0.81 -13.59 21.31
N GLY A 116 1.63 -14.45 21.90
CA GLY A 116 1.75 -14.55 23.35
C GLY A 116 2.14 -13.21 23.97
N LEU A 117 1.71 -12.97 25.22
CA LEU A 117 1.88 -11.73 26.00
C LEU A 117 3.31 -11.15 25.96
N LEU A 118 4.32 -12.00 25.80
CA LEU A 118 5.74 -11.64 25.74
C LEU A 118 6.15 -10.98 24.42
N SER A 119 5.49 -11.31 23.30
CA SER A 119 5.76 -10.70 21.98
C SER A 119 5.18 -9.29 21.86
N ARG A 120 4.12 -9.01 22.64
CA ARG A 120 3.52 -7.69 22.81
C ARG A 120 4.35 -6.75 23.69
N LEU A 121 5.24 -7.30 24.51
CA LEU A 121 6.13 -6.57 25.41
C LEU A 121 7.57 -6.45 24.87
N GLY A 122 7.84 -6.91 23.65
CA GLY A 122 9.18 -6.90 23.06
C GLY A 122 10.21 -7.80 23.76
N LEU A 123 9.76 -8.66 24.68
CA LEU A 123 10.62 -9.42 25.60
C LEU A 123 10.56 -10.94 25.42
N GLY A 124 9.82 -11.44 24.42
CA GLY A 124 9.83 -12.85 24.09
C GLY A 124 8.89 -13.19 22.96
N GLY A 125 9.47 -13.46 21.81
CA GLY A 125 8.80 -14.10 20.68
C GLY A 125 9.90 -14.50 19.73
N GLU A 126 9.85 -15.73 19.21
CA GLU A 126 10.63 -16.07 18.03
C GLU A 126 10.50 -14.91 17.05
N LYS A 127 11.64 -14.34 16.62
CA LYS A 127 11.65 -13.42 15.50
C LYS A 127 11.07 -14.22 14.34
N ASP A 128 9.78 -14.03 14.09
CA ASP A 128 9.13 -14.50 12.89
C ASP A 128 10.02 -14.05 11.74
N SER A 129 10.51 -14.98 10.92
CA SER A 129 11.63 -14.74 10.00
C SER A 129 11.38 -13.59 9.02
N LEU A 130 10.11 -13.20 8.88
CA LEU A 130 9.61 -12.16 7.99
C LEU A 130 9.44 -10.76 8.62
N ASN A 131 9.90 -10.53 9.87
CA ASN A 131 9.83 -9.23 10.54
C ASN A 131 8.47 -8.51 10.37
N ARG A 132 7.43 -9.00 11.07
CA ARG A 132 6.05 -8.58 10.84
C ARG A 132 5.20 -8.35 12.10
N ILE A 133 4.15 -7.55 11.92
CA ILE A 133 3.06 -7.35 12.87
C ILE A 133 1.73 -7.75 12.22
N TYR A 134 0.82 -8.32 13.00
CA TYR A 134 -0.55 -8.61 12.58
C TYR A 134 -1.48 -7.53 13.08
N LEU A 135 -2.42 -7.11 12.23
CA LEU A 135 -3.52 -6.25 12.65
C LEU A 135 -4.63 -7.12 13.24
N GLU A 136 -5.08 -6.79 14.44
CA GLU A 136 -6.13 -7.50 15.16
C GLU A 136 -7.50 -6.82 15.00
N SER A 137 -7.53 -5.51 14.70
CA SER A 137 -8.73 -4.69 14.87
C SER A 137 -9.46 -4.34 13.57
N PHE A 138 -10.28 -5.25 13.05
CA PHE A 138 -11.16 -4.96 11.90
C PHE A 138 -12.53 -4.38 12.30
N LYS A 139 -12.76 -4.09 13.59
CA LYS A 139 -14.09 -3.69 14.09
C LYS A 139 -14.53 -2.29 13.67
N ASN A 140 -13.60 -1.33 13.59
CA ASN A 140 -13.88 0.02 13.13
C ASN A 140 -12.65 0.66 12.50
N ALA A 141 -12.90 1.61 11.59
CA ALA A 141 -11.89 2.33 10.83
C ALA A 141 -10.84 3.04 11.72
N GLN A 142 -11.26 3.69 12.80
CA GLN A 142 -10.35 4.45 13.68
C GLN A 142 -9.33 3.55 14.38
N THR A 143 -9.78 2.40 14.88
CA THR A 143 -8.92 1.47 15.63
C THR A 143 -7.90 0.86 14.68
N LEU A 144 -8.35 0.43 13.49
CA LEU A 144 -7.46 -0.12 12.48
C LEU A 144 -6.41 0.92 12.03
N SER A 145 -6.80 2.18 11.80
CA SER A 145 -5.86 3.22 11.38
C SER A 145 -4.81 3.51 12.45
N ASN A 146 -5.22 3.53 13.72
CA ASN A 146 -4.29 3.74 14.85
C ASN A 146 -3.31 2.58 14.98
N GLU A 147 -3.78 1.34 14.77
CA GLU A 147 -2.95 0.14 14.84
C GLU A 147 -1.89 0.11 13.73
N VAL A 148 -2.27 0.46 12.50
CA VAL A 148 -1.33 0.62 11.37
C VAL A 148 -0.28 1.69 11.68
N ILE A 149 -0.69 2.87 12.14
CA ILE A 149 0.23 3.98 12.44
C ILE A 149 1.19 3.66 13.57
N THR A 150 0.70 2.98 14.62
CA THR A 150 1.55 2.54 15.74
C THR A 150 2.61 1.58 15.23
N SER A 151 2.22 0.61 14.39
CA SER A 151 3.14 -0.36 13.79
C SER A 151 4.19 0.31 12.89
N LEU A 152 3.83 1.36 12.16
CA LEU A 152 4.78 2.10 11.31
C LEU A 152 5.79 2.95 12.11
N LYS A 153 5.44 3.38 13.33
CA LYS A 153 6.27 4.24 14.17
C LYS A 153 7.44 3.48 14.80
N ASP A 154 7.22 2.23 15.19
CA ASP A 154 8.19 1.45 15.97
C ASP A 154 9.43 1.05 15.17
N ASP A 155 9.37 1.13 13.84
CA ASP A 155 10.40 0.61 12.92
C ASP A 155 11.14 1.67 12.08
N VAL A 156 10.95 2.98 12.36
CA VAL A 156 11.58 4.10 11.61
C VAL A 156 11.33 3.97 10.09
N VAL A 157 10.06 3.88 9.70
CA VAL A 157 9.66 3.72 8.29
C VAL A 157 9.74 5.06 7.54
N ASP A 158 10.43 5.08 6.39
CA ASP A 158 10.53 6.26 5.51
C ASP A 158 9.28 6.45 4.65
N ILE A 159 8.74 5.33 4.18
CA ILE A 159 7.61 5.28 3.27
C ILE A 159 6.77 4.02 3.52
N ALA A 160 5.45 4.17 3.48
CA ALA A 160 4.52 3.05 3.58
C ALA A 160 3.95 2.70 2.20
N LEU A 161 3.83 1.40 1.91
CA LEU A 161 3.09 0.87 0.76
C LEU A 161 1.81 0.22 1.30
N ILE A 162 0.64 0.75 0.93
CA ILE A 162 -0.66 0.35 1.52
C ILE A 162 -1.51 -0.41 0.48
N ASP A 163 -1.45 -1.75 0.52
CA ASP A 163 -1.95 -2.65 -0.54
C ASP A 163 -3.02 -3.64 -0.06
N THR A 164 -4.29 -3.54 -0.44
CA THR A 164 -4.98 -2.40 -1.01
C THR A 164 -6.18 -2.08 -0.16
N LEU A 165 -6.54 -0.80 -0.09
CA LEU A 165 -7.70 -0.34 0.66
C LEU A 165 -9.02 -0.91 0.10
N ALA A 166 -9.05 -1.30 -1.18
CA ALA A 166 -10.25 -1.86 -1.81
C ALA A 166 -10.77 -3.10 -1.06
N MET A 167 -9.89 -3.90 -0.46
CA MET A 167 -10.27 -5.11 0.26
C MET A 167 -11.06 -4.80 1.54
N LEU A 168 -10.84 -3.62 2.14
CA LEU A 168 -11.56 -3.21 3.34
C LEU A 168 -13.05 -2.98 3.06
N SER A 169 -13.41 -2.58 1.84
CA SER A 169 -14.82 -2.48 1.43
C SER A 169 -15.52 -3.83 1.46
N TYR A 170 -14.82 -4.90 1.08
CA TYR A 170 -15.35 -6.26 1.22
C TYR A 170 -15.51 -6.68 2.68
N TYR A 171 -14.57 -6.30 3.55
CA TYR A 171 -14.62 -6.65 4.98
C TYR A 171 -15.71 -5.91 5.75
N TRP A 172 -15.96 -4.65 5.42
CA TRP A 172 -16.93 -3.80 6.10
C TRP A 172 -18.28 -3.71 5.39
N GLY A 173 -18.35 -4.10 4.12
CA GLY A 173 -19.55 -4.00 3.29
C GLY A 173 -19.93 -2.57 2.92
N ASP A 174 -19.05 -1.59 3.17
CA ASP A 174 -19.33 -0.17 3.00
C ASP A 174 -18.06 0.66 2.69
N ASN A 175 -18.12 1.45 1.63
CA ASN A 175 -17.06 2.36 1.20
C ASN A 175 -16.85 3.52 2.19
N MET A 176 -17.88 3.97 2.92
CA MET A 176 -17.74 5.08 3.86
C MET A 176 -16.80 4.75 5.03
N GLN A 177 -16.78 3.49 5.48
CA GLN A 177 -15.80 3.04 6.48
C GLN A 177 -14.38 3.06 5.92
N VAL A 178 -14.20 2.70 4.64
CA VAL A 178 -12.89 2.79 3.97
C VAL A 178 -12.42 4.22 3.82
N LEU A 179 -13.32 5.14 3.46
CA LEU A 179 -12.99 6.56 3.37
C LEU A 179 -12.61 7.15 4.73
N ARG A 180 -13.33 6.80 5.80
CA ARG A 180 -12.96 7.18 7.18
C ARG A 180 -11.60 6.63 7.57
N PHE A 181 -11.34 5.36 7.27
CA PHE A 181 -10.05 4.72 7.52
C PHE A 181 -8.93 5.45 6.78
N ALA A 182 -9.10 5.67 5.48
CA ALA A 182 -8.12 6.34 4.64
C ALA A 182 -7.85 7.77 5.12
N HIS A 183 -8.89 8.53 5.44
CA HIS A 183 -8.78 9.89 5.98
C HIS A 183 -7.95 9.91 7.28
N ASN A 184 -8.28 9.04 8.24
CA ASN A 184 -7.57 8.96 9.52
C ASN A 184 -6.13 8.51 9.36
N LEU A 185 -5.90 7.50 8.52
CA LEU A 185 -4.57 6.98 8.22
C LEU A 185 -3.70 8.05 7.56
N ILE A 186 -4.21 8.71 6.52
CA ILE A 186 -3.48 9.74 5.76
C ILE A 186 -3.15 10.94 6.65
N HIS A 187 -4.11 11.44 7.44
CA HIS A 187 -3.84 12.51 8.40
C HIS A 187 -2.70 12.13 9.36
N SER A 188 -2.75 10.92 9.89
CA SER A 188 -1.72 10.43 10.81
C SER A 188 -0.36 10.24 10.14
N LEU A 189 -0.32 9.75 8.90
CA LEU A 189 0.92 9.64 8.10
C LEU A 189 1.56 11.02 7.90
N LEU A 190 0.75 12.03 7.55
CA LEU A 190 1.21 13.41 7.37
C LEU A 190 1.77 14.01 8.66
N ASP A 191 1.08 13.83 9.79
CA ASP A 191 1.54 14.29 11.11
C ASP A 191 2.88 13.64 11.50
N LYS A 192 3.06 12.36 11.16
CA LYS A 192 4.30 11.61 11.39
C LYS A 192 5.35 11.82 10.32
N LYS A 193 5.06 12.61 9.28
CA LYS A 193 5.95 12.85 8.13
C LYS A 193 6.36 11.55 7.41
N ILE A 194 5.52 10.52 7.45
CA ILE A 194 5.71 9.27 6.73
C ILE A 194 5.07 9.44 5.35
N ARG A 195 5.84 9.22 4.29
CA ARG A 195 5.30 9.22 2.92
C ARG A 195 4.52 7.93 2.68
N ALA A 196 3.57 7.92 1.76
CA ALA A 196 2.85 6.71 1.44
C ALA A 196 2.44 6.60 -0.03
N VAL A 197 2.45 5.36 -0.51
CA VAL A 197 1.96 4.94 -1.82
C VAL A 197 0.76 4.02 -1.62
N PHE A 198 -0.35 4.37 -2.28
CA PHE A 198 -1.63 3.66 -2.21
C PHE A 198 -1.96 3.06 -3.58
N PRO A 199 -1.48 1.85 -3.88
CA PRO A 199 -1.92 1.12 -5.05
C PRO A 199 -3.38 0.69 -4.90
N PHE A 200 -4.13 0.83 -5.98
CA PHE A 200 -5.56 0.59 -6.02
C PHE A 200 -5.97 -0.03 -7.35
N PRO A 201 -6.64 -1.19 -7.35
CA PRO A 201 -7.12 -1.82 -8.57
C PRO A 201 -8.28 -1.01 -9.16
N ILE A 202 -8.24 -0.70 -10.45
CA ILE A 202 -9.33 -0.01 -11.17
C ILE A 202 -10.15 -1.06 -11.92
N GLU A 203 -11.32 -1.36 -11.37
CA GLU A 203 -12.36 -2.17 -11.99
C GLU A 203 -13.73 -1.57 -11.68
N THR A 204 -14.78 -2.03 -12.37
CA THR A 204 -16.12 -1.43 -12.27
C THR A 204 -16.63 -1.36 -10.83
N SER A 205 -16.30 -2.35 -10.00
CA SER A 205 -16.69 -2.46 -8.59
C SER A 205 -15.95 -1.49 -7.66
N SER A 206 -14.73 -1.08 -8.02
CA SER A 206 -13.84 -0.28 -7.15
C SER A 206 -13.72 1.18 -7.59
N ILE A 207 -14.26 1.52 -8.76
CA ILE A 207 -14.09 2.82 -9.41
C ILE A 207 -14.63 4.00 -8.58
N GLU A 208 -15.75 3.83 -7.88
CA GLU A 208 -16.34 4.88 -7.05
C GLU A 208 -15.44 5.19 -5.86
N LEU A 209 -15.01 4.14 -5.15
CA LEU A 209 -14.06 4.26 -4.05
C LEU A 209 -12.73 4.84 -4.51
N ALA A 210 -12.22 4.45 -5.69
CA ALA A 210 -11.01 5.02 -6.27
C ALA A 210 -11.14 6.54 -6.46
N ARG A 211 -12.29 7.00 -6.97
CA ARG A 211 -12.56 8.42 -7.22
C ARG A 211 -12.64 9.21 -5.92
N ASP A 212 -13.25 8.65 -4.88
CA ASP A 212 -13.33 9.33 -3.59
C ASP A 212 -11.97 9.36 -2.89
N LEU A 213 -11.21 8.26 -2.94
CA LEU A 213 -9.88 8.18 -2.34
C LEU A 213 -8.86 9.10 -3.02
N GLN A 214 -8.99 9.35 -4.33
CA GLN A 214 -8.14 10.30 -5.05
C GLN A 214 -8.20 11.71 -4.41
N MET A 215 -9.26 12.02 -3.67
CA MET A 215 -9.42 13.31 -3.01
C MET A 215 -8.32 13.58 -1.97
N PHE A 216 -7.73 12.55 -1.40
CA PHE A 216 -6.69 12.65 -0.37
C PHE A 216 -5.26 12.69 -0.94
N ALA A 217 -5.09 12.41 -2.23
CA ALA A 217 -3.78 12.31 -2.85
C ALA A 217 -3.20 13.67 -3.24
N GLU A 218 -1.88 13.83 -3.07
CA GLU A 218 -1.12 14.94 -3.67
C GLU A 218 -0.80 14.66 -5.15
N SER A 219 -0.62 13.38 -5.49
CA SER A 219 -0.42 12.90 -6.86
C SER A 219 -1.22 11.63 -7.11
N VAL A 220 -1.84 11.54 -8.29
CA VAL A 220 -2.53 10.35 -8.77
C VAL A 220 -1.83 9.89 -10.05
N ILE A 221 -1.25 8.70 -9.98
CA ILE A 221 -0.62 8.02 -11.12
C ILE A 221 -1.63 7.01 -11.64
N ILE A 222 -2.08 7.20 -12.87
CA ILE A 222 -3.00 6.28 -13.53
C ILE A 222 -2.18 5.44 -14.49
N ILE A 223 -2.08 4.15 -14.19
CA ILE A 223 -1.54 3.14 -15.08
C ILE A 223 -2.71 2.74 -15.98
N LYS A 224 -2.68 3.18 -17.23
CA LYS A 224 -3.62 2.68 -18.23
C LYS A 224 -3.09 1.43 -18.85
#